data_AF-A0A8I1PB68-F1
#
_entry.id   AF-A0A8I1PB68-F1
#
_cell.length_a   1.000
_cell.length_b   1.000
_cell.length_c   1.000
_cell.angle_alpha   90.00
_cell.angle_beta   90.00
_cell.angle_gamma   90.00
#
_symmetry.space_group_name_H-M   'P 1'
#
loop_
_entity.id
_entity.type
_entity.pdbx_description
1 polymer ?
#
loop_
_entity_poly.entity_id
_entity_poly.type
_entity_poly.pdbx_seq_one_letter_code
_entity_poly.pdbx_strand_id
1 'polypeptide(L)'
;LTEAPPDARFLADDGGRRLSIELLVEDEVFVRVYSPFVDTMRAIGIDASIRQVDSAQYQRRLADFDYDMIGMAQSFTATPTRDQLFDTFHSRAAAAPGTRNYPGTRSPAIDALVDAAGRAATREELTAAIRALDRVLRARRDWIPNWYAANHRVAYWDMFGFREPKPDYGFPVESLWWFDEARAKAIGKA
;
A
#
# COMPACT_ATOMS: atom_id res chain seq x y z
N LEU A 1 11.79 7.84 -41.52
CA LEU A 1 10.67 7.07 -40.94
C LEU A 1 9.69 8.09 -40.41
N THR A 2 8.64 8.40 -41.18
CA THR A 2 7.60 9.35 -40.77
C THR A 2 6.80 8.70 -39.65
N GLU A 3 6.98 9.19 -38.43
CA GLU A 3 6.13 8.81 -37.30
C GLU A 3 4.67 9.08 -37.69
N ALA A 4 3.84 8.06 -37.52
CA ALA A 4 2.41 8.21 -37.70
C ALA A 4 1.93 9.35 -36.77
N PRO A 5 1.02 10.22 -37.24
CA PRO A 5 0.49 11.28 -36.39
C PRO A 5 -0.06 10.66 -35.09
N PRO A 6 0.11 11.32 -33.94
CA PRO A 6 -0.40 10.80 -32.68
C PRO A 6 -1.89 10.50 -32.83
N ASP A 7 -2.32 9.32 -32.38
CA ASP A 7 -3.73 8.98 -32.32
C ASP A 7 -4.40 10.04 -31.44
N ALA A 8 -5.23 10.89 -32.03
CA ALA A 8 -5.88 12.03 -31.37
C ALA A 8 -6.74 11.62 -30.17
N ARG A 9 -6.94 10.32 -29.95
CA ARG A 9 -7.53 9.76 -28.73
C ARG A 9 -6.66 9.93 -27.48
N PHE A 10 -5.34 9.98 -27.61
CA PHE A 10 -4.42 10.02 -26.48
C PHE A 10 -3.71 11.36 -26.32
N LEU A 11 -3.52 11.76 -25.07
CA LEU A 11 -2.71 12.90 -24.68
C LEU A 11 -1.26 12.65 -25.09
N ALA A 12 -0.60 13.69 -25.58
CA ALA A 12 0.80 13.68 -25.92
C ALA A 12 1.49 14.95 -25.40
N ASP A 13 2.80 14.86 -25.14
CA ASP A 13 3.62 16.03 -24.82
C ASP A 13 3.93 16.86 -26.08
N ASP A 14 4.64 17.99 -25.91
CA ASP A 14 5.03 18.87 -27.00
C ASP A 14 5.91 18.18 -28.07
N GLY A 15 6.51 17.04 -27.73
CA GLY A 15 7.30 16.20 -28.62
C GLY A 15 6.51 15.09 -29.30
N GLY A 16 5.19 15.00 -29.08
CA GLY A 16 4.33 13.97 -29.65
C GLY A 16 4.40 12.62 -28.94
N ARG A 17 5.11 12.51 -27.81
CA ARG A 17 5.16 11.28 -27.01
C ARG A 17 3.87 11.14 -26.23
N ARG A 18 3.20 10.00 -26.39
CA ARG A 18 1.93 9.73 -25.70
C ARG A 18 2.17 9.61 -24.19
N LEU A 19 1.20 10.09 -23.42
CA LEU A 19 1.14 9.81 -21.99
C LEU A 19 0.67 8.37 -21.80
N SER A 20 1.62 7.44 -21.61
CA SER A 20 1.36 6.02 -21.37
C SER A 20 1.63 5.63 -19.92
N ILE A 21 0.88 4.66 -19.41
CA ILE A 21 1.08 4.08 -18.06
C ILE A 21 0.86 2.56 -18.11
N GLU A 22 1.84 1.78 -17.65
CA GLU A 22 1.68 0.35 -17.37
C GLU A 22 1.43 0.09 -15.87
N LEU A 23 0.28 -0.51 -15.55
CA LEU A 23 -0.02 -1.02 -14.21
C LEU A 23 0.43 -2.48 -14.08
N LEU A 24 1.47 -2.72 -13.28
CA LEU A 24 2.02 -4.04 -13.05
C LEU A 24 1.23 -4.78 -11.95
N VAL A 25 0.89 -6.05 -12.20
CA VAL A 25 0.18 -6.94 -11.26
C VAL A 25 0.76 -8.35 -11.28
N GLU A 26 0.65 -9.09 -10.16
CA GLU A 26 1.07 -10.49 -10.08
C GLU A 26 -0.10 -11.49 -10.19
N ASP A 27 -1.32 -11.09 -9.81
CA ASP A 27 -2.50 -11.97 -9.78
C ASP A 27 -3.66 -11.49 -10.65
N GLU A 28 -4.42 -12.43 -11.20
CA GLU A 28 -5.59 -12.17 -12.05
C GLU A 28 -6.69 -11.39 -11.30
N VAL A 29 -6.78 -11.58 -9.97
CA VAL A 29 -7.70 -10.82 -9.12
C VAL A 29 -7.47 -9.31 -9.30
N PHE A 30 -6.21 -8.87 -9.36
CA PHE A 30 -5.89 -7.45 -9.51
C PHE A 30 -6.14 -6.92 -10.92
N VAL A 31 -6.06 -7.77 -11.96
CA VAL A 31 -6.53 -7.40 -13.31
C VAL A 31 -8.00 -6.98 -13.25
N ARG A 32 -8.85 -7.80 -12.60
CA ARG A 32 -10.29 -7.51 -12.49
C ARG A 32 -10.55 -6.25 -11.66
N VAL A 33 -9.83 -6.09 -10.55
CA VAL A 33 -9.99 -4.94 -9.65
C VAL A 33 -9.55 -3.63 -10.30
N TYR A 34 -8.48 -3.63 -11.09
CA TYR A 34 -7.92 -2.41 -11.67
C TYR A 34 -8.41 -2.09 -13.09
N SER A 35 -9.05 -3.03 -13.79
CA SER A 35 -9.60 -2.79 -15.13
C SER A 35 -10.47 -1.52 -15.23
N PRO A 36 -11.43 -1.26 -14.30
CA PRO A 36 -12.25 -0.04 -14.36
C PRO A 36 -11.42 1.25 -14.22
N PHE A 37 -10.35 1.22 -13.43
CA PHE A 37 -9.44 2.35 -13.27
C PHE A 37 -8.64 2.61 -14.55
N VAL A 38 -8.13 1.55 -15.18
CA VAL A 38 -7.44 1.64 -16.48
C VAL A 38 -8.37 2.14 -17.59
N ASP A 39 -9.63 1.68 -17.62
CA ASP A 39 -10.62 2.18 -18.58
C ASP A 39 -10.96 3.66 -18.34
N THR A 40 -11.01 4.10 -17.09
CA THR A 40 -11.17 5.52 -16.75
C THR A 40 -9.98 6.36 -17.24
N MET A 41 -8.74 5.87 -17.07
CA MET A 41 -7.54 6.52 -17.59
C MET A 41 -7.57 6.63 -19.13
N ARG A 42 -7.97 5.56 -19.82
CA ARG A 42 -8.14 5.57 -21.28
C ARG A 42 -9.20 6.57 -21.74
N ALA A 43 -10.31 6.67 -21.00
CA ALA A 43 -11.39 7.60 -21.33
C ALA A 43 -10.96 9.08 -21.26
N ILE A 44 -9.96 9.41 -20.45
CA ILE A 44 -9.37 10.77 -20.37
C ILE A 44 -8.11 10.94 -21.24
N GLY A 45 -7.82 9.97 -22.11
CA GLY A 45 -6.73 10.04 -23.08
C GLY A 45 -5.36 9.59 -22.56
N ILE A 46 -5.28 8.85 -21.45
CA ILE A 46 -4.03 8.19 -21.04
C ILE A 46 -3.95 6.81 -21.70
N ASP A 47 -2.83 6.50 -22.36
CA ASP A 47 -2.56 5.18 -22.95
C ASP A 47 -2.19 4.18 -21.84
N ALA A 48 -3.21 3.75 -21.10
CA ALA A 48 -3.05 2.89 -19.94
C ALA A 48 -3.20 1.40 -20.27
N SER A 49 -2.42 0.55 -19.60
CA SER A 49 -2.47 -0.90 -19.74
C SER A 49 -2.27 -1.63 -18.40
N ILE A 50 -2.63 -2.92 -18.35
CA ILE A 50 -2.32 -3.81 -17.23
C ILE A 50 -1.34 -4.86 -17.73
N ARG A 51 -0.27 -5.05 -16.98
CA ARG A 51 0.74 -6.08 -17.22
C ARG A 51 0.72 -7.09 -16.09
N GLN A 52 0.19 -8.28 -16.36
CA GLN A 52 0.30 -9.40 -15.42
C GLN A 52 1.59 -10.17 -15.67
N VAL A 53 2.33 -10.46 -14.61
CA VAL A 53 3.56 -11.27 -14.63
C VAL A 53 3.53 -12.31 -13.51
N ASP A 54 4.38 -13.32 -13.58
CA ASP A 54 4.56 -14.26 -12.46
C ASP A 54 5.24 -13.58 -11.25
N SER A 55 5.14 -14.19 -10.08
CA SER A 55 5.67 -13.61 -8.83
C SER A 55 7.18 -13.36 -8.87
N ALA A 56 7.96 -14.19 -9.56
CA ALA A 56 9.42 -13.99 -9.63
C ALA A 56 9.76 -12.75 -10.46
N GLN A 57 9.08 -12.56 -11.59
CA GLN A 57 9.18 -11.34 -12.39
C GLN A 57 8.65 -10.12 -11.64
N TYR A 58 7.50 -10.23 -10.95
CA TYR A 58 6.93 -9.12 -10.17
C TYR A 58 7.90 -8.63 -9.10
N GLN A 59 8.42 -9.53 -8.26
CA GLN A 59 9.36 -9.19 -7.21
C GLN A 59 10.66 -8.59 -7.76
N ARG A 60 11.17 -9.10 -8.89
CA ARG A 60 12.36 -8.54 -9.52
C ARG A 60 12.12 -7.13 -10.04
N ARG A 61 11.02 -6.90 -10.78
CA ARG A 61 10.66 -5.57 -11.27
C ARG A 61 10.42 -4.59 -10.14
N LEU A 62 9.81 -5.03 -9.04
CA LEU A 62 9.69 -4.23 -7.81
C LEU A 62 11.05 -3.85 -7.22
N ALA A 63 11.96 -4.81 -7.09
CA ALA A 63 13.29 -4.59 -6.51
C ALA A 63 14.16 -3.66 -7.36
N ASP A 64 14.01 -3.73 -8.69
CA ASP A 64 14.75 -2.93 -9.67
C ASP A 64 14.05 -1.58 -9.99
N PHE A 65 12.90 -1.29 -9.38
CA PHE A 65 12.06 -0.11 -9.66
C PHE A 65 11.61 0.02 -11.13
N ASP A 66 11.38 -1.12 -11.79
CA ASP A 66 10.94 -1.21 -13.19
C ASP A 66 9.41 -1.35 -13.27
N TYR A 67 8.70 -0.23 -13.13
CA TYR A 67 7.24 -0.12 -13.27
C TYR A 67 6.83 1.35 -13.38
N ASP A 68 5.68 1.62 -13.99
CA ASP A 68 5.07 2.96 -13.93
C ASP A 68 4.12 3.07 -12.73
N MET A 69 3.30 2.03 -12.51
CA MET A 69 2.34 1.97 -11.42
C MET A 69 2.21 0.55 -10.88
N ILE A 70 2.05 0.41 -9.56
CA ILE A 70 1.79 -0.85 -8.87
C ILE A 70 0.66 -0.71 -7.87
N GLY A 71 0.03 -1.83 -7.52
CA GLY A 71 -0.77 -1.94 -6.31
C GLY A 71 0.14 -2.14 -5.09
N MET A 72 -0.14 -1.42 -3.98
CA MET A 72 0.60 -1.59 -2.73
C MET A 72 -0.36 -1.72 -1.56
N ALA A 73 -0.23 -2.83 -0.83
CA ALA A 73 -0.78 -2.96 0.51
C ALA A 73 0.29 -2.56 1.53
N GLN A 74 0.13 -1.40 2.15
CA GLN A 74 1.04 -0.90 3.19
C GLN A 74 0.22 -0.63 4.46
N SER A 75 0.74 -1.04 5.60
CA SER A 75 0.14 -0.76 6.90
C SER A 75 1.25 -0.47 7.91
N PHE A 76 1.00 0.51 8.76
CA PHE A 76 1.90 0.87 9.86
C PHE A 76 1.27 0.45 11.19
N THR A 77 2.12 0.17 12.16
CA THR A 77 1.66 -0.07 13.52
C THR A 77 1.16 1.25 14.14
N ALA A 78 0.45 1.17 15.27
CA ALA A 78 0.02 2.35 16.02
C ALA A 78 1.18 3.20 16.57
N THR A 79 2.40 2.65 16.56
CA THR A 79 3.62 3.33 16.97
C THR A 79 4.70 3.02 15.93
N PRO A 80 4.65 3.66 14.74
CA PRO A 80 5.61 3.39 13.68
C PRO A 80 7.04 3.64 14.17
N THR A 81 7.95 2.73 13.87
CA THR A 81 9.36 2.87 14.24
C THR A 81 10.13 3.66 13.18
N ARG A 82 11.29 4.21 13.57
CA ARG A 82 12.22 4.85 12.63
C ARG A 82 12.54 3.94 11.46
N ASP A 83 12.89 2.69 11.71
CA ASP A 83 13.34 1.74 10.69
C ASP A 83 12.22 1.44 9.68
N GLN A 84 10.99 1.22 10.17
CA GLN A 84 9.83 1.00 9.31
C GLN A 84 9.54 2.22 8.39
N LEU A 85 9.67 3.43 8.94
CA LEU A 85 9.51 4.67 8.17
C LEU A 85 10.67 4.89 7.20
N PHE A 86 11.90 4.54 7.60
CA PHE A 86 13.10 4.69 6.80
C PHE A 86 13.00 3.90 5.50
N ASP A 87 12.71 2.60 5.60
CA ASP A 87 12.62 1.69 4.45
C ASP A 87 11.53 2.10 3.45
N THR A 88 10.54 2.87 3.90
CA THR A 88 9.40 3.28 3.06
C THR A 88 9.55 4.69 2.49
N PHE A 89 10.15 5.64 3.21
CA PHE A 89 10.05 7.06 2.84
C PHE A 89 11.39 7.78 2.72
N HIS A 90 12.47 7.28 3.32
CA HIS A 90 13.73 8.01 3.40
C HIS A 90 14.47 7.98 2.05
N SER A 91 15.13 9.09 1.68
CA SER A 91 15.82 9.27 0.39
C SER A 91 16.89 8.21 0.11
N ARG A 92 17.55 7.72 1.16
CA ARG A 92 18.53 6.62 1.07
C ARG A 92 17.90 5.29 0.68
N ALA A 93 16.66 5.03 1.08
CA ALA A 93 15.94 3.83 0.66
C ALA A 93 15.57 3.88 -0.84
N ALA A 94 15.23 5.06 -1.37
CA ALA A 94 14.93 5.25 -2.80
C ALA A 94 16.08 4.98 -3.78
N ALA A 95 17.28 4.66 -3.28
CA ALA A 95 18.43 4.27 -4.11
C ALA A 95 18.88 2.83 -3.87
N ALA A 96 18.26 2.14 -2.91
CA ALA A 96 18.62 0.78 -2.53
C ALA A 96 17.63 -0.21 -3.16
N PRO A 97 18.11 -1.16 -4.00
CA PRO A 97 17.27 -2.22 -4.55
C PRO A 97 16.56 -3.02 -3.46
N GLY A 98 15.30 -3.36 -3.70
CA GLY A 98 14.49 -4.18 -2.79
C GLY A 98 13.91 -3.45 -1.57
N THR A 99 14.11 -2.13 -1.42
CA THR A 99 13.41 -1.37 -0.38
C THR A 99 11.94 -1.13 -0.74
N ARG A 100 11.13 -0.71 0.25
CA ARG A 100 9.70 -0.42 0.07
C ARG A 100 9.44 1.04 -0.34
N ASN A 101 10.46 1.82 -0.65
CA ASN A 101 10.32 3.19 -1.14
C ASN A 101 9.98 3.19 -2.64
N TYR A 102 8.87 2.53 -2.99
CA TYR A 102 8.43 2.32 -4.36
C TYR A 102 8.21 3.61 -5.17
N PRO A 103 7.74 4.74 -4.58
CA PRO A 103 7.69 6.01 -5.32
C PRO A 103 9.04 6.63 -5.64
N GLY A 104 10.14 6.10 -5.11
CA GLY A 104 11.45 6.74 -5.20
C GLY A 104 11.50 8.08 -4.45
N THR A 105 10.86 8.18 -3.28
CA THR A 105 10.81 9.41 -2.48
C THR A 105 12.21 9.89 -2.13
N ARG A 106 12.56 11.09 -2.61
CA ARG A 106 13.80 11.79 -2.26
C ARG A 106 13.49 13.22 -1.83
N SER A 107 13.55 13.50 -0.53
CA SER A 107 13.25 14.81 0.02
C SER A 107 13.92 15.02 1.37
N PRO A 108 14.80 16.03 1.52
CA PRO A 108 15.41 16.35 2.81
C PRO A 108 14.38 16.67 3.91
N ALA A 109 13.22 17.21 3.53
CA ALA A 109 12.15 17.51 4.48
C ALA A 109 11.49 16.23 5.01
N ILE A 110 11.30 15.22 4.15
CA ILE A 110 10.77 13.91 4.56
C ILE A 110 11.81 13.18 5.41
N ASP A 111 13.07 13.20 5.01
CA ASP A 111 14.17 12.59 5.78
C ASP A 111 14.22 13.14 7.21
N ALA A 112 14.14 14.47 7.35
CA ALA A 112 14.11 15.13 8.66
C ALA A 112 12.89 14.72 9.52
N LEU A 113 11.73 14.48 8.89
CA LEU A 113 10.51 14.05 9.59
C LEU A 113 10.58 12.58 10.02
N VAL A 114 11.14 11.70 9.19
CA VAL A 114 11.46 10.31 9.56
C VAL A 114 12.44 10.30 10.74
N ASP A 115 13.45 11.17 10.70
CA ASP A 115 14.44 11.31 11.77
C ASP A 115 13.86 11.88 13.06
N ALA A 116 12.91 12.82 12.95
CA ALA A 116 12.19 13.36 14.11
C ALA A 116 11.30 12.30 14.76
N ALA A 117 10.57 11.51 13.97
CA ALA A 117 9.76 10.41 14.48
C ALA A 117 10.61 9.39 15.25
N GLY A 118 11.80 9.07 14.74
CA GLY A 118 12.74 8.15 15.41
C GLY A 118 13.38 8.69 16.70
N ARG A 119 13.41 10.01 16.90
CA ARG A 119 13.96 10.65 18.11
C ARG A 119 12.91 11.02 19.15
N ALA A 120 11.62 10.88 18.81
CA ALA A 120 10.53 11.21 19.71
C ALA A 120 10.60 10.37 21.00
N ALA A 121 10.59 11.03 22.15
CA ALA A 121 10.61 10.40 23.47
C ALA A 121 9.20 10.32 24.09
N THR A 122 8.23 11.05 23.54
CA THR A 122 6.84 11.09 24.03
C THR A 122 5.83 10.76 22.93
N ARG A 123 4.62 10.38 23.33
CA ARG A 123 3.52 10.10 22.39
C ARG A 123 3.13 11.35 21.63
N GLU A 124 3.15 12.50 22.29
CA GLU A 124 2.83 13.81 21.74
C GLU A 124 3.83 14.20 20.63
N GLU A 125 5.13 14.03 20.89
CA GLU A 125 6.20 14.26 19.90
C GLU A 125 6.06 13.35 18.69
N LEU A 126 5.88 12.05 18.92
CA LEU A 126 5.70 11.09 17.83
C LEU A 126 4.46 11.43 17.00
N THR A 127 3.35 11.74 17.65
CA THR A 127 2.09 12.11 16.97
C THR A 127 2.28 13.37 16.12
N ALA A 128 2.98 14.38 16.63
CA ALA A 128 3.28 15.59 15.88
C ALA A 128 4.15 15.30 14.65
N ALA A 129 5.23 14.51 14.80
CA ALA A 129 6.11 14.13 13.71
C ALA A 129 5.39 13.33 12.61
N ILE A 130 4.60 12.31 13.00
CA ILE A 130 3.85 11.47 12.06
C ILE A 130 2.77 12.27 11.34
N ARG A 131 2.04 13.17 12.02
CA ARG A 131 1.04 14.04 11.36
C ARG A 131 1.68 15.00 10.37
N ALA A 132 2.87 15.53 10.67
CA ALA A 132 3.61 16.38 9.75
C ALA A 132 4.08 15.58 8.53
N LEU A 133 4.65 14.39 8.74
CA LEU A 133 5.06 13.47 7.68
C LEU A 133 3.89 13.11 6.75
N ASP A 134 2.76 12.71 7.33
CA ASP A 134 1.53 12.36 6.59
C ASP A 134 0.98 13.52 5.75
N ARG A 135 1.08 14.78 6.23
CA ARG A 135 0.70 15.95 5.43
C ARG A 135 1.63 16.15 4.21
N VAL A 136 2.94 16.04 4.41
CA VAL A 136 3.93 16.21 3.35
C VAL A 136 3.79 15.10 2.30
N LEU A 137 3.62 13.85 2.73
CA LEU A 137 3.41 12.71 1.83
C LEU A 137 2.12 12.87 0.99
N ARG A 138 1.00 13.25 1.61
CA ARG A 138 -0.26 13.49 0.88
C ARG A 138 -0.17 14.64 -0.12
N ALA A 139 0.63 15.68 0.17
CA ALA A 139 0.83 16.78 -0.75
C ALA A 139 1.59 16.38 -2.02
N ARG A 140 2.43 15.34 -1.95
CA ARG A 140 3.22 14.84 -3.10
C ARG A 140 2.38 14.12 -4.16
N ARG A 141 1.25 13.51 -3.75
CA ARG A 141 0.36 12.73 -4.62
C ARG A 141 1.06 11.57 -5.36
N ASP A 142 2.14 11.06 -4.77
CA ASP A 142 2.84 9.87 -5.27
C ASP A 142 1.94 8.63 -5.20
N TRP A 143 0.95 8.62 -4.30
CA TRP A 143 0.03 7.52 -4.06
C TRP A 143 -1.42 7.94 -4.32
N ILE A 144 -2.19 7.00 -4.87
CA ILE A 144 -3.64 7.08 -4.99
C ILE A 144 -4.24 6.12 -3.94
N PRO A 145 -4.77 6.61 -2.81
CA PRO A 145 -5.39 5.76 -1.81
C PRO A 145 -6.55 4.97 -2.40
N ASN A 146 -6.64 3.69 -2.03
CA ASN A 146 -7.62 2.79 -2.63
C ASN A 146 -8.64 2.31 -1.60
N TRP A 147 -8.56 1.06 -1.12
CA TRP A 147 -9.49 0.50 -0.14
C TRP A 147 -8.76 -0.08 1.09
N TYR A 148 -9.52 -0.26 2.17
CA TYR A 148 -9.13 -1.06 3.32
C TYR A 148 -10.38 -1.71 3.94
N ALA A 149 -10.20 -2.82 4.67
CA ALA A 149 -11.28 -3.40 5.47
C ALA A 149 -11.25 -2.80 6.87
N ALA A 150 -12.26 -2.01 7.22
CA ALA A 150 -12.34 -1.37 8.54
C ALA A 150 -12.63 -2.35 9.69
N ASN A 151 -13.17 -3.53 9.38
CA ASN A 151 -13.63 -4.51 10.35
C ASN A 151 -13.04 -5.89 10.07
N HIS A 152 -12.74 -6.62 11.14
CA HIS A 152 -12.44 -8.05 11.07
C HIS A 152 -13.76 -8.80 10.86
N ARG A 153 -13.84 -9.60 9.80
CA ARG A 153 -15.01 -10.45 9.53
C ARG A 153 -14.63 -11.88 9.85
N VAL A 154 -15.19 -12.44 10.93
CA VAL A 154 -14.83 -13.76 11.44
C VAL A 154 -16.08 -14.57 11.72
N ALA A 155 -16.08 -15.82 11.26
CA ALA A 155 -17.06 -16.83 11.63
C ALA A 155 -16.33 -17.89 12.46
N TYR A 156 -16.90 -18.23 13.61
CA TYR A 156 -16.34 -19.22 14.53
C TYR A 156 -17.48 -19.98 15.20
N TRP A 157 -17.19 -21.20 15.61
CA TRP A 157 -18.13 -22.02 16.38
C TRP A 157 -18.40 -21.37 17.74
N ASP A 158 -19.64 -21.44 18.24
CA ASP A 158 -19.99 -21.00 19.60
C ASP A 158 -19.47 -22.00 20.64
N MET A 159 -18.14 -22.08 20.73
CA MET A 159 -17.33 -22.84 21.67
C MET A 159 -16.09 -22.05 22.09
N PHE A 160 -15.96 -20.82 21.59
CA PHE A 160 -14.86 -19.91 21.90
C PHE A 160 -15.39 -18.67 22.62
N GLY A 161 -14.66 -18.23 23.63
CA GLY A 161 -14.86 -16.96 24.30
C GLY A 161 -13.73 -15.97 24.03
N PHE A 162 -14.05 -14.69 24.07
CA PHE A 162 -13.09 -13.59 24.04
C PHE A 162 -13.68 -12.38 24.79
N ARG A 163 -12.85 -11.40 25.16
CA ARG A 163 -13.33 -10.18 25.83
C ARG A 163 -13.90 -9.18 24.83
N GLU A 164 -15.04 -8.59 25.19
CA GLU A 164 -15.63 -7.43 24.53
C GLU A 164 -15.47 -6.17 25.39
N PRO A 165 -15.08 -5.01 24.81
CA PRO A 165 -14.68 -4.86 23.42
C PRO A 165 -13.32 -5.53 23.12
N LYS A 166 -13.11 -5.95 21.86
CA LYS A 166 -11.79 -6.39 21.40
C LYS A 166 -10.71 -5.30 21.66
N PRO A 167 -9.41 -5.66 21.73
CA PRO A 167 -8.34 -4.67 21.83
C PRO A 167 -8.33 -3.67 20.66
N ASP A 168 -7.84 -2.45 20.92
CA ASP A 168 -7.81 -1.37 19.93
C ASP A 168 -6.99 -1.71 18.68
N TYR A 169 -5.83 -2.35 18.87
CA TYR A 169 -4.83 -2.54 17.81
C TYR A 169 -4.76 -3.95 17.22
N GLY A 170 -5.86 -4.71 17.28
CA GLY A 170 -5.91 -6.01 16.60
C GLY A 170 -7.18 -6.82 16.84
N PHE A 171 -7.14 -8.06 16.36
CA PHE A 171 -8.11 -9.11 16.67
C PHE A 171 -7.37 -10.44 16.90
N PRO A 172 -6.72 -10.59 18.06
CA PRO A 172 -5.73 -11.64 18.27
C PRO A 172 -6.39 -12.94 18.73
N VAL A 173 -6.96 -13.68 17.78
CA VAL A 173 -7.67 -14.95 18.03
C VAL A 173 -6.78 -15.94 18.79
N GLU A 174 -5.53 -16.11 18.37
CA GLU A 174 -4.65 -17.14 18.94
C GLU A 174 -4.17 -16.86 20.37
N SER A 175 -4.24 -15.61 20.84
CA SER A 175 -3.65 -15.24 22.14
C SER A 175 -4.65 -14.77 23.18
N LEU A 176 -5.81 -14.23 22.79
CA LEU A 176 -6.80 -13.70 23.73
C LEU A 176 -8.13 -14.47 23.75
N TRP A 177 -8.28 -15.46 22.88
CA TRP A 177 -9.47 -16.31 22.87
C TRP A 177 -9.23 -17.56 23.71
N TRP A 178 -10.30 -18.13 24.24
CA TRP A 178 -10.24 -19.38 24.98
C TRP A 178 -11.34 -20.33 24.53
N PHE A 179 -11.09 -21.62 24.72
CA PHE A 179 -12.10 -22.66 24.56
C PHE A 179 -13.06 -22.65 25.77
N ASP A 180 -14.35 -22.65 25.50
CA ASP A 180 -15.42 -22.75 26.49
C ASP A 180 -16.08 -24.13 26.37
N GLU A 181 -15.74 -25.03 27.31
CA GLU A 181 -16.20 -26.41 27.29
C GLU A 181 -17.73 -26.54 27.41
N ALA A 182 -18.37 -25.65 28.17
CA ALA A 182 -19.82 -25.69 28.35
C ALA A 182 -20.53 -25.33 27.03
N ARG A 183 -20.06 -24.29 26.34
CA ARG A 183 -20.57 -23.91 25.02
C ARG A 183 -20.29 -24.97 23.98
N ALA A 184 -19.09 -25.56 23.99
CA ALA A 184 -18.71 -26.66 23.10
C ALA A 184 -19.64 -27.87 23.24
N LYS A 185 -19.96 -28.27 24.49
CA LYS A 185 -20.95 -29.32 24.78
C LYS A 185 -22.33 -28.97 24.24
N ALA A 186 -22.77 -27.71 24.40
CA ALA A 186 -24.08 -27.26 23.93
C ALA A 186 -24.25 -27.36 22.40
N ILE A 187 -23.17 -27.23 21.64
CA ILE A 187 -23.17 -27.36 20.17
C ILE A 187 -22.69 -28.75 19.68
N GLY A 188 -22.48 -29.72 20.58
CA GLY A 188 -22.05 -31.08 20.23
C GLY A 188 -20.62 -31.17 19.66
N LYS A 189 -19.71 -30.30 20.11
CA LYS A 189 -18.32 -30.20 19.65
C LYS A 189 -17.28 -30.56 20.73
N ALA A 190 -17.71 -31.07 21.89
CA ALA A 190 -16.86 -31.53 22.98
C ALA A 190 -16.93 -33.05 23.13
#